data_AF-A0AAP4UA16-F1
#
_entry.id   AF-A0AAP4UA16-F1
#
_cell.length_a   1.000
_cell.length_b   1.000
_cell.length_c   1.000
_cell.angle_alpha   90.00
_cell.angle_beta   90.00
_cell.angle_gamma   90.00
#
_symmetry.space_group_name_H-M   'P 1'
#
loop_
_entity.id
_entity.type
_entity.pdbx_description
1 polymer ?
#
loop_
_entity_poly.entity_id
_entity_poly.type
_entity_poly.pdbx_seq_one_letter_code
_entity_poly.pdbx_strand_id
1 'polypeptide(L)'
;MAIPVREFDAVVIGAGGAGMRAALQISKEGKSCALLSKVFPTRSHTVSAQGGITVALGNAHEDHWEQHMYDTVKGSDFIGDQEAIEFMCKTGPEAVIELEQMGLPFSRFENGTIYQRPFGGQSKNFGGEQAARTAAAADRTGHALLHCLYQQNVKHKTEVFSEWYALDLVKNDDGAIVGCTAIEIETGEIVYFKSKATILATGGAGRIYASTTNAHINTGDGVGMAMRAGVQMQDMEMWQFHPTGIAGAGVLVTEGCRGEGGYLLNKDGERFMERYAPNAKDLASRDVVARSMMTEIREGRGLDGPLGPHCLLKLDHLGKETLEARLPGVCELSRTFAHIDPADGPIPVLPTCHYMMGGLPAKVSGQVVRQNNDGTEQDIVGLFAVGEIACVSVHGANRLGGNSLLDLVVFGRAAGQHLGKALDETADPKAPSDAQISASLDRLNRWESNKDGEDPAVIRKDLQLCMQLNFSVFRSGDAMAEGLKELKKIRERLANAKLSDNSSEFNTQRIECLELDNLMATAIATAYAANFRTESRGAHSREDFLDRDDENWLCHSVFDPETEQMTKREVNMEPKLRAAFPPIKRTY
;
A
#
# COMPACT_ATOMS: atom_id res chain seq x y z
N MET A 1 25.67 -27.42 0.74
CA MET A 1 24.58 -28.40 0.49
C MET A 1 23.80 -27.91 -0.71
N ALA A 2 23.33 -28.80 -1.58
CA ALA A 2 22.50 -28.40 -2.72
C ALA A 2 21.14 -27.89 -2.19
N ILE A 3 20.74 -26.70 -2.61
CA ILE A 3 19.46 -26.09 -2.21
C ILE A 3 18.35 -26.77 -3.04
N PRO A 4 17.29 -27.33 -2.42
CA PRO A 4 16.17 -27.88 -3.15
C PRO A 4 15.55 -26.86 -4.11
N VAL A 5 15.11 -27.33 -5.28
CA VAL A 5 14.50 -26.49 -6.32
C VAL A 5 13.06 -26.91 -6.52
N ARG A 6 12.13 -25.95 -6.48
CA ARG A 6 10.74 -26.12 -6.90
C ARG A 6 10.49 -25.22 -8.11
N GLU A 7 9.98 -25.80 -9.19
CA GLU A 7 9.83 -25.10 -10.48
C GLU A 7 8.35 -24.88 -10.83
N PHE A 8 8.04 -23.64 -11.22
CA PHE A 8 6.71 -23.18 -11.62
C PHE A 8 6.82 -22.21 -12.80
N ASP A 9 5.74 -22.04 -13.58
CA ASP A 9 5.70 -20.98 -14.59
C ASP A 9 5.75 -19.61 -13.92
N ALA A 10 4.96 -19.45 -12.84
CA ALA A 10 4.87 -18.24 -12.04
C ALA A 10 5.03 -18.50 -10.54
N VAL A 11 5.71 -17.59 -9.85
CA VAL A 11 5.79 -17.53 -8.38
C VAL A 11 5.21 -16.20 -7.93
N VAL A 12 4.11 -16.22 -7.19
CA VAL A 12 3.47 -15.04 -6.59
C VAL A 12 3.88 -14.94 -5.12
N ILE A 13 4.57 -13.86 -4.77
CA ILE A 13 5.08 -13.62 -3.42
C ILE A 13 4.14 -12.65 -2.70
N GLY A 14 3.23 -13.21 -1.91
CA GLY A 14 2.24 -12.49 -1.10
C GLY A 14 0.81 -12.93 -1.43
N ALA A 15 0.04 -13.31 -0.42
CA ALA A 15 -1.34 -13.79 -0.56
C ALA A 15 -2.38 -12.78 -0.03
N GLY A 16 -2.12 -11.49 -0.20
CA GLY A 16 -3.14 -10.45 -0.06
C GLY A 16 -4.15 -10.45 -1.21
N GLY A 17 -5.01 -9.42 -1.28
CA GLY A 17 -6.00 -9.32 -2.34
C GLY A 17 -5.41 -9.36 -3.76
N ALA A 18 -4.29 -8.67 -3.99
CA ALA A 18 -3.66 -8.61 -5.30
C ALA A 18 -3.03 -9.95 -5.71
N GLY A 19 -2.21 -10.53 -4.84
CA GLY A 19 -1.54 -11.79 -5.12
C GLY A 19 -2.50 -12.96 -5.28
N MET A 20 -3.55 -13.06 -4.45
CA MET A 20 -4.59 -14.08 -4.63
C MET A 20 -5.40 -13.87 -5.91
N ARG A 21 -5.66 -12.62 -6.34
CA ARG A 21 -6.36 -12.38 -7.61
C ARG A 21 -5.48 -12.69 -8.82
N ALA A 22 -4.18 -12.43 -8.74
CA ALA A 22 -3.20 -12.78 -9.76
C ALA A 22 -3.03 -14.29 -9.87
N ALA A 23 -2.74 -14.99 -8.77
CA ALA A 23 -2.59 -16.44 -8.76
C ALA A 23 -3.84 -17.16 -9.27
N LEU A 24 -5.03 -16.70 -8.86
CA LEU A 24 -6.30 -17.22 -9.37
C LEU A 24 -6.43 -17.06 -10.89
N GLN A 25 -6.04 -15.92 -11.45
CA GLN A 25 -6.08 -15.70 -12.89
C GLN A 25 -5.07 -16.59 -13.60
N ILE A 26 -3.80 -16.59 -13.16
CA ILE A 26 -2.72 -17.39 -13.76
C ILE A 26 -3.11 -18.87 -13.80
N SER A 27 -3.65 -19.40 -12.70
CA SER A 27 -4.12 -20.78 -12.62
C SER A 27 -5.31 -21.06 -13.55
N LYS A 28 -6.26 -20.12 -13.69
CA LYS A 28 -7.37 -20.23 -14.66
C LYS A 28 -6.91 -20.25 -16.12
N GLU A 29 -5.80 -19.58 -16.44
CA GLU A 29 -5.17 -19.62 -17.77
C GLU A 29 -4.33 -20.90 -17.99
N GLY A 30 -4.34 -21.84 -17.03
CA GLY A 30 -3.69 -23.14 -17.16
C GLY A 30 -2.19 -23.15 -16.89
N LYS A 31 -1.64 -22.10 -16.28
CA LYS A 31 -0.21 -22.02 -15.90
C LYS A 31 0.00 -22.54 -14.48
N SER A 32 1.14 -23.19 -14.24
CA SER A 32 1.55 -23.58 -12.89
C SER A 32 1.94 -22.35 -12.07
N CYS A 33 1.41 -22.24 -10.85
CA CYS A 33 1.57 -21.05 -10.02
C CYS A 33 1.75 -21.43 -8.55
N ALA A 34 2.90 -21.07 -7.99
CA ALA A 34 3.12 -21.12 -6.54
C ALA A 34 2.71 -19.79 -5.90
N LEU A 35 1.79 -19.85 -4.93
CA LEU A 35 1.38 -18.70 -4.14
C LEU A 35 2.04 -18.76 -2.75
N LEU A 36 3.09 -17.98 -2.56
CA LEU A 36 3.82 -17.89 -1.29
C LEU A 36 3.19 -16.84 -0.39
N SER A 37 3.18 -17.09 0.92
CA SER A 37 2.86 -16.06 1.91
C SER A 37 3.51 -16.35 3.24
N LYS A 38 4.11 -15.33 3.88
CA LYS A 38 4.73 -15.47 5.21
C LYS A 38 3.73 -15.63 6.37
N VAL A 39 2.44 -15.47 6.10
CA VAL A 39 1.35 -15.76 7.02
C VAL A 39 0.31 -16.60 6.30
N PHE A 40 -0.59 -17.22 7.04
CA PHE A 40 -1.77 -17.81 6.42
C PHE A 40 -2.52 -16.75 5.57
N PRO A 41 -2.94 -17.05 4.31
CA PRO A 41 -3.42 -16.04 3.36
C PRO A 41 -4.48 -15.06 3.90
N THR A 42 -5.45 -15.53 4.69
CA THR A 42 -6.51 -14.67 5.25
C THR A 42 -6.06 -13.81 6.44
N ARG A 43 -4.77 -13.84 6.79
CA ARG A 43 -4.13 -12.95 7.78
C ARG A 43 -3.38 -11.79 7.12
N SER A 44 -3.32 -11.75 5.79
CA SER A 44 -2.79 -10.61 5.03
C SER A 44 -3.53 -9.33 5.39
N HIS A 45 -2.85 -8.18 5.38
CA HIS A 45 -3.41 -6.91 5.85
C HIS A 45 -4.66 -6.44 5.10
N THR A 46 -4.89 -6.91 3.87
CA THR A 46 -6.15 -6.71 3.15
C THR A 46 -7.38 -7.07 4.01
N VAL A 47 -7.28 -8.05 4.92
CA VAL A 47 -8.37 -8.45 5.84
C VAL A 47 -8.87 -7.29 6.70
N SER A 48 -8.00 -6.33 7.01
CA SER A 48 -8.27 -5.18 7.85
C SER A 48 -8.86 -4.00 7.09
N ALA A 49 -8.98 -4.06 5.76
CA ALA A 49 -9.62 -2.98 5.01
C ALA A 49 -11.13 -2.91 5.32
N GLN A 50 -11.62 -1.71 5.59
CA GLN A 50 -12.97 -1.51 6.12
C GLN A 50 -13.94 -0.94 5.07
N GLY A 51 -13.70 0.32 4.68
CA GLY A 51 -14.71 1.18 4.06
C GLY A 51 -15.30 0.76 2.72
N GLY A 52 -14.57 0.00 1.90
CA GLY A 52 -15.10 -0.59 0.67
C GLY A 52 -14.19 -0.47 -0.55
N ILE A 53 -14.76 -0.79 -1.71
CA ILE A 53 -14.13 -0.75 -3.03
C ILE A 53 -14.78 0.38 -3.83
N THR A 54 -14.00 1.40 -4.20
CA THR A 54 -14.51 2.56 -4.96
C THR A 54 -14.61 2.21 -6.44
N VAL A 55 -15.81 2.22 -7.01
CA VAL A 55 -16.07 1.78 -8.39
C VAL A 55 -17.38 2.37 -8.94
N ALA A 56 -17.38 2.83 -10.19
CA ALA A 56 -18.56 3.40 -10.83
C ALA A 56 -19.59 2.33 -11.29
N LEU A 57 -20.23 1.63 -10.34
CA LEU A 57 -21.32 0.68 -10.63
C LEU A 57 -22.64 1.39 -10.99
N GLY A 58 -22.86 2.60 -10.48
CA GLY A 58 -24.09 3.36 -10.73
C GLY A 58 -25.31 2.91 -9.92
N ASN A 59 -25.12 2.21 -8.80
CA ASN A 59 -26.23 1.65 -8.01
C ASN A 59 -26.87 2.65 -7.06
N ALA A 60 -26.08 3.57 -6.47
CA ALA A 60 -26.60 4.61 -5.58
C ALA A 60 -27.17 5.82 -6.34
N HIS A 61 -26.59 6.11 -7.50
CA HIS A 61 -27.01 7.14 -8.44
C HIS A 61 -26.38 6.84 -9.81
N GLU A 62 -26.87 7.46 -10.88
CA GLU A 62 -26.21 7.39 -12.19
C GLU A 62 -24.75 7.85 -12.07
N ASP A 63 -23.81 7.04 -12.56
CA ASP A 63 -22.38 7.28 -12.42
C ASP A 63 -21.66 6.88 -13.71
N HIS A 64 -20.44 7.39 -13.89
CA HIS A 64 -19.63 7.09 -15.05
C HIS A 64 -18.16 6.96 -14.66
N TRP A 65 -17.46 6.00 -15.26
CA TRP A 65 -16.06 5.72 -14.95
C TRP A 65 -15.14 6.93 -15.18
N GLU A 66 -15.49 7.83 -16.11
CA GLU A 66 -14.71 9.07 -16.33
C GLU A 66 -14.79 10.05 -15.15
N GLN A 67 -15.91 10.05 -14.41
CA GLN A 67 -16.06 10.87 -13.20
C GLN A 67 -15.14 10.31 -12.09
N HIS A 68 -15.09 8.99 -11.96
CA HIS A 68 -14.14 8.31 -11.08
C HIS A 68 -12.68 8.52 -11.50
N MET A 69 -12.39 8.52 -12.81
CA MET A 69 -11.07 8.85 -13.35
C MET A 69 -10.67 10.28 -12.99
N TYR A 70 -11.56 11.26 -13.18
CA TYR A 70 -11.32 12.66 -12.79
C TYR A 70 -10.98 12.80 -11.32
N ASP A 71 -11.81 12.21 -10.46
CA ASP A 71 -11.60 12.22 -9.02
C ASP A 71 -10.24 11.62 -8.67
N THR A 72 -9.85 10.53 -9.33
CA THR A 72 -8.57 9.86 -9.08
C THR A 72 -7.38 10.68 -9.57
N VAL A 73 -7.44 11.29 -10.77
CA VAL A 73 -6.38 12.18 -11.30
C VAL A 73 -6.23 13.44 -10.46
N LYS A 74 -7.33 14.09 -10.09
CA LYS A 74 -7.32 15.23 -9.15
C LYS A 74 -6.82 14.77 -7.78
N GLY A 75 -7.27 13.60 -7.33
CA GLY A 75 -6.93 12.98 -6.05
C GLY A 75 -5.44 12.73 -5.90
N SER A 76 -4.80 12.23 -6.95
CA SER A 76 -3.36 11.93 -7.05
C SER A 76 -2.48 13.18 -7.19
N ASP A 77 -3.11 14.35 -7.25
CA ASP A 77 -2.47 15.65 -7.47
C ASP A 77 -1.63 15.70 -8.76
N PHE A 78 -2.21 15.09 -9.81
CA PHE A 78 -1.75 15.11 -11.20
C PHE A 78 -0.42 14.37 -11.48
N ILE A 79 0.12 13.63 -10.51
CA ILE A 79 1.25 12.71 -10.73
C ILE A 79 0.81 11.24 -10.71
N GLY A 80 -0.46 10.96 -10.99
CA GLY A 80 -0.92 9.61 -11.30
C GLY A 80 -1.01 9.44 -12.82
N ASP A 81 -0.50 8.32 -13.32
CA ASP A 81 -0.46 7.98 -14.73
C ASP A 81 -1.87 7.82 -15.29
N GLN A 82 -2.30 8.75 -16.14
CA GLN A 82 -3.69 8.85 -16.56
C GLN A 82 -4.15 7.65 -17.40
N GLU A 83 -3.27 7.05 -18.18
CA GLU A 83 -3.56 5.79 -18.89
C GLU A 83 -3.83 4.63 -17.91
N ALA A 84 -3.05 4.51 -16.83
CA ALA A 84 -3.26 3.49 -15.82
C ALA A 84 -4.53 3.75 -15.00
N ILE A 85 -4.82 5.01 -14.67
CA ILE A 85 -6.05 5.41 -13.97
C ILE A 85 -7.27 5.16 -14.85
N GLU A 86 -7.19 5.48 -16.15
CA GLU A 86 -8.22 5.16 -17.14
C GLU A 86 -8.50 3.66 -17.16
N PHE A 87 -7.46 2.83 -17.27
CA PHE A 87 -7.60 1.37 -17.23
C PHE A 87 -8.28 0.90 -15.94
N MET A 88 -7.85 1.40 -14.78
CA MET A 88 -8.42 1.03 -13.48
C MET A 88 -9.90 1.40 -13.37
N CYS A 89 -10.26 2.66 -13.65
CA CYS A 89 -11.63 3.14 -13.52
C CYS A 89 -12.57 2.50 -14.55
N LYS A 90 -12.10 2.29 -15.79
CA LYS A 90 -12.88 1.67 -16.86
C LYS A 90 -13.14 0.18 -16.61
N THR A 91 -12.12 -0.55 -16.17
CA THR A 91 -12.20 -2.01 -15.94
C THR A 91 -12.87 -2.34 -14.61
N GLY A 92 -12.85 -1.40 -13.66
CA GLY A 92 -13.30 -1.61 -12.30
C GLY A 92 -14.70 -2.20 -12.14
N PRO A 93 -15.75 -1.70 -12.83
CA PRO A 93 -17.09 -2.24 -12.72
C PRO A 93 -17.17 -3.75 -13.03
N GLU A 94 -16.52 -4.19 -14.10
CA GLU A 94 -16.48 -5.61 -14.47
C GLU A 94 -15.75 -6.44 -13.40
N ALA A 95 -14.61 -5.95 -12.92
CA ALA A 95 -13.82 -6.64 -11.90
C ALA A 95 -14.59 -6.78 -10.57
N VAL A 96 -15.38 -5.78 -10.16
CA VAL A 96 -16.18 -5.84 -8.93
C VAL A 96 -17.42 -6.72 -9.09
N ILE A 97 -18.06 -6.71 -10.25
CA ILE A 97 -19.16 -7.66 -10.56
C ILE A 97 -18.64 -9.10 -10.54
N GLU A 98 -17.43 -9.36 -11.04
CA GLU A 98 -16.80 -10.68 -10.96
C GLU A 98 -16.64 -11.16 -9.51
N LEU A 99 -16.27 -10.27 -8.58
CA LEU A 99 -16.20 -10.62 -7.15
C LEU A 99 -17.56 -10.98 -6.56
N GLU A 100 -18.62 -10.28 -6.95
CA GLU A 100 -19.98 -10.59 -6.51
C GLU A 100 -20.41 -11.98 -7.01
N GLN A 101 -20.10 -12.30 -8.27
CA GLN A 101 -20.33 -13.64 -8.85
C GLN A 101 -19.50 -14.74 -8.18
N MET A 102 -18.33 -14.40 -7.62
CA MET A 102 -17.53 -15.30 -6.78
C MET A 102 -18.14 -15.55 -5.40
N GLY A 103 -19.15 -14.75 -5.00
CA GLY A 103 -19.84 -14.87 -3.72
C GLY A 103 -19.42 -13.85 -2.66
N LEU A 104 -18.76 -12.74 -3.04
CA LEU A 104 -18.42 -11.68 -2.08
C LEU A 104 -19.72 -11.08 -1.49
N PRO A 105 -19.90 -11.14 -0.15
CA PRO A 105 -21.15 -10.75 0.51
C PRO A 105 -21.28 -9.23 0.67
N PHE A 106 -21.40 -8.50 -0.45
CA PHE A 106 -21.71 -7.07 -0.41
C PHE A 106 -23.04 -6.81 0.32
N SER A 107 -23.09 -5.72 1.09
CA SER A 107 -24.35 -5.16 1.57
C SER A 107 -25.23 -4.77 0.38
N ARG A 108 -26.55 -4.73 0.59
CA ARG A 108 -27.52 -4.50 -0.49
C ARG A 108 -28.37 -3.26 -0.26
N PHE A 109 -28.78 -2.62 -1.35
CA PHE A 109 -29.97 -1.77 -1.36
C PHE A 109 -31.23 -2.63 -1.36
N GLU A 110 -32.39 -2.03 -1.11
CA GLU A 110 -33.69 -2.74 -1.10
C GLU A 110 -34.02 -3.41 -2.44
N ASN A 111 -33.54 -2.85 -3.55
CA ASN A 111 -33.70 -3.41 -4.89
C ASN A 111 -32.75 -4.61 -5.19
N GLY A 112 -31.95 -5.05 -4.22
CA GLY A 112 -31.03 -6.19 -4.33
C GLY A 112 -29.67 -5.87 -4.97
N THR A 113 -29.45 -4.63 -5.43
CA THR A 113 -28.14 -4.22 -5.98
C THR A 113 -27.10 -4.00 -4.88
N ILE A 114 -25.82 -3.98 -5.26
CA ILE A 114 -24.70 -3.73 -4.34
C ILE A 114 -24.84 -2.32 -3.73
N TYR A 115 -24.85 -2.24 -2.40
CA TYR A 115 -24.83 -0.98 -1.65
C TYR A 115 -23.54 -0.20 -1.91
N GLN A 116 -23.68 1.09 -2.21
CA GLN A 116 -22.56 2.02 -2.34
C GLN A 116 -22.76 3.21 -1.39
N ARG A 117 -21.69 3.62 -0.69
CA ARG A 117 -21.68 4.74 0.26
C ARG A 117 -20.80 5.91 -0.24
N PRO A 118 -21.02 7.15 0.27
CA PRO A 118 -20.10 8.26 0.08
C PRO A 118 -18.71 7.97 0.66
N PHE A 119 -17.68 8.56 0.05
CA PHE A 119 -16.30 8.47 0.52
C PHE A 119 -15.52 9.72 0.11
N GLY A 120 -14.32 9.89 0.69
CA GLY A 120 -13.51 11.08 0.47
C GLY A 120 -13.09 11.25 -0.99
N GLY A 121 -13.20 12.48 -1.51
CA GLY A 121 -12.77 12.86 -2.85
C GLY A 121 -13.62 12.27 -3.99
N GLN A 122 -14.90 11.98 -3.75
CA GLN A 122 -15.81 11.46 -4.78
C GLN A 122 -16.82 12.53 -5.21
N SER A 123 -16.86 12.82 -6.50
CA SER A 123 -17.76 13.81 -7.08
C SER A 123 -18.52 13.28 -8.30
N LYS A 124 -19.66 13.90 -8.57
CA LYS A 124 -20.38 13.81 -9.83
C LYS A 124 -19.93 14.93 -10.76
N ASN A 125 -20.17 14.78 -12.06
CA ASN A 125 -19.98 15.81 -13.08
C ASN A 125 -18.62 16.51 -13.02
N PHE A 126 -17.53 15.75 -12.84
CA PHE A 126 -16.14 16.25 -12.85
C PHE A 126 -15.86 17.34 -11.81
N GLY A 127 -16.19 17.08 -10.53
CA GLY A 127 -15.93 17.99 -9.41
C GLY A 127 -17.15 18.71 -8.85
N GLY A 128 -18.36 18.29 -9.23
CA GLY A 128 -19.64 18.80 -8.75
C GLY A 128 -20.09 18.17 -7.41
N GLU A 129 -21.35 17.75 -7.34
CA GLU A 129 -21.95 17.20 -6.12
C GLU A 129 -21.23 15.96 -5.59
N GLN A 130 -21.34 15.68 -4.29
CA GLN A 130 -20.81 14.46 -3.68
C GLN A 130 -21.37 13.20 -4.36
N ALA A 131 -20.48 12.28 -4.74
CA ALA A 131 -20.85 10.95 -5.24
C ALA A 131 -20.83 9.90 -4.11
N ALA A 132 -21.46 8.76 -4.37
CA ALA A 132 -21.52 7.61 -3.48
C ALA A 132 -21.22 6.34 -4.27
N ARG A 133 -19.93 6.06 -4.48
CA ARG A 133 -19.49 4.95 -5.35
C ARG A 133 -18.60 3.92 -4.67
N THR A 134 -18.52 3.92 -3.34
CA THR A 134 -17.77 2.89 -2.61
C THR A 134 -18.67 1.71 -2.24
N ALA A 135 -18.54 0.62 -3.00
CA ALA A 135 -19.20 -0.65 -2.75
C ALA A 135 -18.68 -1.29 -1.46
N ALA A 136 -19.58 -1.70 -0.56
CA ALA A 136 -19.19 -2.10 0.80
C ALA A 136 -19.92 -3.35 1.31
N ALA A 137 -19.24 -4.12 2.16
CA ALA A 137 -19.80 -5.19 2.98
C ALA A 137 -19.73 -4.76 4.45
N ALA A 138 -20.74 -4.02 4.91
CA ALA A 138 -20.67 -3.18 6.11
C ALA A 138 -19.33 -2.40 6.11
N ASP A 139 -18.60 -2.39 7.22
CA ASP A 139 -17.24 -1.85 7.34
C ASP A 139 -16.18 -2.96 7.45
N ARG A 140 -16.44 -4.13 6.84
CA ARG A 140 -15.57 -5.31 6.82
C ARG A 140 -15.26 -5.78 5.40
N THR A 141 -15.21 -4.85 4.45
CA THR A 141 -15.12 -5.19 3.01
C THR A 141 -13.82 -5.92 2.66
N GLY A 142 -12.71 -5.56 3.29
CA GLY A 142 -11.43 -6.24 3.14
C GLY A 142 -11.46 -7.68 3.63
N HIS A 143 -12.10 -7.92 4.78
CA HIS A 143 -12.34 -9.26 5.30
C HIS A 143 -13.17 -10.10 4.31
N ALA A 144 -14.30 -9.57 3.85
CA ALA A 144 -15.17 -10.24 2.88
C ALA A 144 -14.44 -10.55 1.57
N LEU A 145 -13.69 -9.58 1.03
CA LEU A 145 -12.88 -9.73 -0.19
C LEU A 145 -11.82 -10.83 -0.03
N LEU A 146 -11.04 -10.77 1.04
CA LEU A 146 -9.90 -11.67 1.21
C LEU A 146 -10.35 -13.12 1.41
N HIS A 147 -11.40 -13.33 2.20
CA HIS A 147 -11.99 -14.66 2.38
C HIS A 147 -12.61 -15.20 1.09
N CYS A 148 -13.31 -14.36 0.33
CA CYS A 148 -13.85 -14.75 -0.98
C CYS A 148 -12.73 -15.18 -1.94
N LEU A 149 -11.68 -14.39 -2.08
CA LEU A 149 -10.54 -14.72 -2.95
C LEU A 149 -9.81 -16.00 -2.50
N TYR A 150 -9.66 -16.21 -1.19
CA TYR A 150 -9.08 -17.44 -0.66
C TYR A 150 -9.94 -18.66 -1.01
N GLN A 151 -11.26 -18.58 -0.82
CA GLN A 151 -12.20 -19.65 -1.21
C GLN A 151 -12.13 -19.95 -2.72
N GLN A 152 -11.98 -18.92 -3.56
CA GLN A 152 -11.81 -19.11 -5.00
C GLN A 152 -10.47 -19.79 -5.34
N ASN A 153 -9.38 -19.46 -4.66
CA ASN A 153 -8.09 -20.14 -4.84
C ASN A 153 -8.18 -21.61 -4.39
N VAL A 154 -8.86 -21.92 -3.28
CA VAL A 154 -9.15 -23.30 -2.86
C VAL A 154 -9.97 -24.04 -3.91
N LYS A 155 -11.04 -23.42 -4.44
CA LYS A 155 -11.88 -23.99 -5.50
C LYS A 155 -11.08 -24.33 -6.77
N HIS A 156 -10.13 -23.47 -7.14
CA HIS A 156 -9.31 -23.65 -8.34
C HIS A 156 -7.99 -24.39 -8.06
N LYS A 157 -7.78 -24.87 -6.82
CA LYS A 157 -6.61 -25.65 -6.41
C LYS A 157 -5.26 -24.95 -6.69
N THR A 158 -5.21 -23.64 -6.49
CA THR A 158 -3.93 -22.91 -6.48
C THR A 158 -2.98 -23.56 -5.48
N GLU A 159 -1.71 -23.73 -5.85
CA GLU A 159 -0.71 -24.34 -4.96
C GLU A 159 -0.19 -23.28 -3.97
N VAL A 160 -0.66 -23.36 -2.73
CA VAL A 160 -0.37 -22.35 -1.69
C VAL A 160 0.75 -22.83 -0.77
N PHE A 161 1.83 -22.06 -0.71
CA PHE A 161 2.93 -22.19 0.22
C PHE A 161 2.72 -21.21 1.37
N SER A 162 1.86 -21.62 2.32
CA SER A 162 1.51 -20.83 3.51
C SER A 162 2.64 -20.88 4.54
N GLU A 163 2.93 -19.74 5.16
CA GLU A 163 4.02 -19.55 6.12
C GLU A 163 5.42 -19.87 5.53
N TRP A 164 5.60 -19.45 4.27
CA TRP A 164 6.90 -19.37 3.61
C TRP A 164 7.34 -17.90 3.49
N TYR A 165 8.53 -17.60 4.00
CA TYR A 165 9.11 -16.26 3.95
C TYR A 165 10.10 -16.14 2.80
N ALA A 166 9.77 -15.33 1.79
CA ALA A 166 10.69 -15.04 0.69
C ALA A 166 11.89 -14.23 1.19
N LEU A 167 13.10 -14.69 0.87
CA LEU A 167 14.34 -14.11 1.32
C LEU A 167 14.80 -13.02 0.35
N ASP A 168 15.16 -13.41 -0.87
CA ASP A 168 15.67 -12.51 -1.91
C ASP A 168 15.40 -13.08 -3.31
N LEU A 169 15.39 -12.18 -4.30
CA LEU A 169 15.22 -12.52 -5.71
C LEU A 169 16.49 -13.20 -6.24
N VAL A 170 16.34 -14.15 -7.17
CA VAL A 170 17.47 -14.80 -7.85
C VAL A 170 17.64 -14.17 -9.22
N LYS A 171 18.84 -13.64 -9.49
CA LYS A 171 19.25 -13.04 -10.77
C LYS A 171 20.17 -14.00 -11.54
N ASN A 172 19.94 -14.18 -12.83
CA ASN A 172 20.85 -14.91 -13.71
C ASN A 172 21.92 -13.98 -14.34
N ASP A 173 22.79 -14.54 -15.19
CA ASP A 173 23.89 -13.80 -15.84
C ASP A 173 23.41 -12.69 -16.78
N ASP A 174 22.21 -12.82 -17.33
CA ASP A 174 21.62 -11.84 -18.24
C ASP A 174 20.91 -10.70 -17.46
N GLY A 175 20.93 -10.76 -16.13
CA GLY A 175 20.27 -9.81 -15.24
C GLY A 175 18.77 -10.05 -15.06
N ALA A 176 18.20 -11.12 -15.63
CA ALA A 176 16.79 -11.47 -15.49
C ALA A 176 16.50 -12.07 -14.10
N ILE A 177 15.31 -11.79 -13.58
CA ILE A 177 14.80 -12.43 -12.37
C ILE A 177 14.25 -13.81 -12.74
N VAL A 178 14.74 -14.84 -12.08
CA VAL A 178 14.42 -16.25 -12.38
C VAL A 178 13.83 -16.99 -11.18
N GLY A 179 13.19 -16.26 -10.27
CA GLY A 179 12.59 -16.78 -9.05
C GLY A 179 13.04 -16.09 -7.78
N CYS A 180 12.90 -16.78 -6.65
CA CYS A 180 13.36 -16.34 -5.34
C CYS A 180 13.80 -17.52 -4.47
N THR A 181 14.66 -17.27 -3.48
CA THR A 181 14.81 -18.18 -2.35
C THR A 181 13.79 -17.86 -1.27
N ALA A 182 13.33 -18.87 -0.55
CA ALA A 182 12.41 -18.73 0.56
C ALA A 182 12.75 -19.74 1.67
N ILE A 183 12.41 -19.38 2.91
CA ILE A 183 12.49 -20.25 4.08
C ILE A 183 11.08 -20.66 4.51
N GLU A 184 10.85 -21.95 4.71
CA GLU A 184 9.64 -22.46 5.36
C GLU A 184 9.73 -22.14 6.85
N ILE A 185 8.78 -21.36 7.38
CA ILE A 185 8.83 -20.92 8.77
C ILE A 185 8.69 -22.11 9.71
N GLU A 186 7.84 -23.09 9.39
CA GLU A 186 7.60 -24.28 10.21
C GLU A 186 8.88 -25.10 10.48
N THR A 187 9.64 -25.40 9.43
CA THR A 187 10.76 -26.35 9.51
C THR A 187 12.14 -25.69 9.49
N GLY A 188 12.23 -24.47 8.95
CA GLY A 188 13.49 -23.81 8.61
C GLY A 188 14.09 -24.27 7.28
N GLU A 189 13.40 -25.10 6.48
CA GLU A 189 13.87 -25.53 5.16
C GLU A 189 14.03 -24.34 4.21
N ILE A 190 15.17 -24.26 3.52
CA ILE A 190 15.43 -23.24 2.50
C ILE A 190 15.26 -23.86 1.12
N VAL A 191 14.48 -23.22 0.25
CA VAL A 191 14.19 -23.68 -1.11
C VAL A 191 14.37 -22.55 -2.11
N TYR A 192 14.86 -22.89 -3.29
CA TYR A 192 14.81 -22.02 -4.47
C TYR A 192 13.52 -22.30 -5.26
N PHE A 193 12.64 -21.30 -5.33
CA PHE A 193 11.47 -21.30 -6.19
C PHE A 193 11.85 -20.72 -7.54
N LYS A 194 12.09 -21.58 -8.52
CA LYS A 194 12.42 -21.24 -9.90
C LYS A 194 11.16 -20.86 -10.68
N SER A 195 11.20 -19.76 -11.41
CA SER A 195 10.09 -19.33 -12.27
C SER A 195 10.50 -18.48 -13.47
N LYS A 196 9.63 -18.44 -14.49
CA LYS A 196 9.72 -17.50 -15.61
C LYS A 196 9.19 -16.11 -15.22
N ALA A 197 8.19 -16.07 -14.35
CA ALA A 197 7.61 -14.84 -13.82
C ALA A 197 7.56 -14.87 -12.29
N THR A 198 8.22 -13.90 -11.66
CA THR A 198 8.15 -13.65 -10.22
C THR A 198 7.31 -12.41 -9.98
N ILE A 199 6.18 -12.56 -9.30
CA ILE A 199 5.21 -11.48 -9.05
C ILE A 199 5.29 -11.09 -7.57
N LEU A 200 5.74 -9.87 -7.29
CA LEU A 200 5.72 -9.27 -5.96
C LEU A 200 4.32 -8.73 -5.64
N ALA A 201 3.72 -9.24 -4.56
CA ALA A 201 2.42 -8.84 -4.04
C ALA A 201 2.46 -8.71 -2.50
N THR A 202 3.59 -8.22 -1.98
CA THR A 202 3.95 -8.27 -0.55
C THR A 202 3.25 -7.22 0.33
N GLY A 203 2.46 -6.31 -0.27
CA GLY A 203 1.82 -5.20 0.44
C GLY A 203 2.79 -4.05 0.77
N GLY A 204 2.31 -3.08 1.55
CA GLY A 204 3.08 -1.90 1.95
C GLY A 204 4.00 -2.09 3.16
N ALA A 205 4.47 -0.97 3.69
CA ALA A 205 5.56 -0.94 4.68
C ALA A 205 5.33 0.06 5.84
N GLY A 206 4.08 0.27 6.27
CA GLY A 206 3.77 1.27 7.31
C GLY A 206 4.51 1.06 8.65
N ARG A 207 5.06 -0.14 8.90
CA ARG A 207 5.87 -0.43 10.10
C ARG A 207 7.25 0.24 10.13
N ILE A 208 7.61 1.01 9.10
CA ILE A 208 8.73 1.96 9.20
C ILE A 208 8.40 3.15 10.12
N TYR A 209 7.13 3.39 10.46
CA TYR A 209 6.71 4.45 11.37
C TYR A 209 6.40 3.92 12.77
N ALA A 210 6.57 4.76 13.79
CA ALA A 210 6.23 4.42 15.17
C ALA A 210 4.72 4.21 15.39
N SER A 211 3.87 4.96 14.68
CA SER A 211 2.42 4.78 14.70
C SER A 211 1.88 4.53 13.29
N THR A 212 1.24 3.37 13.11
CA THR A 212 0.66 2.96 11.84
C THR A 212 -0.61 2.15 12.05
N THR A 213 -1.54 2.27 11.11
CA THR A 213 -2.74 1.40 11.02
C THR A 213 -2.40 -0.01 10.52
N ASN A 214 -1.19 -0.20 9.98
CA ASN A 214 -0.78 -1.42 9.33
C ASN A 214 -0.55 -2.57 10.33
N ALA A 215 -0.78 -3.80 9.88
CA ALA A 215 -0.43 -4.99 10.66
C ALA A 215 1.09 -5.04 10.91
N HIS A 216 1.52 -5.85 11.88
CA HIS A 216 2.94 -6.04 12.19
C HIS A 216 3.75 -6.59 11.00
N ILE A 217 3.08 -7.33 10.10
CA ILE A 217 3.68 -7.96 8.92
C ILE A 217 3.96 -7.00 7.75
N ASN A 218 3.52 -5.74 7.81
CA ASN A 218 3.71 -4.76 6.71
C ASN A 218 5.09 -4.11 6.81
N THR A 219 6.10 -4.86 6.39
CA THR A 219 7.53 -4.56 6.59
C THR A 219 8.27 -4.18 5.32
N GLY A 220 7.57 -4.06 4.19
CA GLY A 220 8.17 -3.67 2.92
C GLY A 220 9.10 -4.73 2.33
N ASP A 221 8.80 -6.02 2.53
CA ASP A 221 9.71 -7.10 2.11
C ASP A 221 9.99 -7.07 0.61
N GLY A 222 8.96 -6.80 -0.22
CA GLY A 222 9.13 -6.61 -1.66
C GLY A 222 10.03 -5.42 -2.01
N VAL A 223 9.96 -4.32 -1.25
CA VAL A 223 10.84 -3.15 -1.43
C VAL A 223 12.28 -3.57 -1.15
N GLY A 224 12.53 -4.20 0.00
CA GLY A 224 13.87 -4.67 0.39
C GLY A 224 14.47 -5.66 -0.61
N MET A 225 13.70 -6.68 -1.02
CA MET A 225 14.14 -7.68 -2.00
C MET A 225 14.47 -7.04 -3.36
N ALA A 226 13.60 -6.15 -3.84
CA ALA A 226 13.78 -5.49 -5.13
C ALA A 226 15.00 -4.55 -5.12
N MET A 227 15.17 -3.75 -4.07
CA MET A 227 16.32 -2.85 -3.94
C MET A 227 17.66 -3.60 -3.91
N ARG A 228 17.73 -4.72 -3.17
CA ARG A 228 18.94 -5.58 -3.16
C ARG A 228 19.22 -6.25 -4.51
N ALA A 229 18.20 -6.39 -5.35
CA ALA A 229 18.32 -6.85 -6.73
C ALA A 229 18.64 -5.72 -7.74
N GLY A 230 18.84 -4.48 -7.28
CA GLY A 230 19.14 -3.31 -8.13
C GLY A 230 17.91 -2.68 -8.80
N VAL A 231 16.70 -2.98 -8.31
CA VAL A 231 15.46 -2.43 -8.86
C VAL A 231 15.20 -1.03 -8.30
N GLN A 232 14.95 -0.07 -9.20
CA GLN A 232 14.62 1.30 -8.82
C GLN A 232 13.26 1.39 -8.13
N MET A 233 13.15 2.26 -7.12
CA MET A 233 11.90 2.56 -6.42
C MET A 233 11.32 3.89 -6.90
N GLN A 234 10.00 4.04 -6.86
CA GLN A 234 9.30 5.24 -7.28
C GLN A 234 8.46 5.85 -6.15
N ASP A 235 8.40 7.20 -6.10
CA ASP A 235 7.48 7.99 -5.27
C ASP A 235 7.48 7.59 -3.78
N MET A 236 8.62 7.14 -3.28
CA MET A 236 8.76 6.60 -1.93
C MET A 236 8.51 7.65 -0.83
N GLU A 237 8.53 8.94 -1.15
CA GLU A 237 8.15 10.03 -0.26
C GLU A 237 6.64 10.15 -0.03
N MET A 238 5.83 9.52 -0.88
CA MET A 238 4.37 9.64 -0.91
C MET A 238 3.74 8.63 0.07
N TRP A 239 3.73 9.03 1.34
CA TRP A 239 3.11 8.28 2.44
C TRP A 239 1.79 8.90 2.86
N GLN A 240 0.70 8.13 2.72
CA GLN A 240 -0.62 8.59 3.15
C GLN A 240 -0.80 8.33 4.64
N PHE A 241 -1.09 9.42 5.35
CA PHE A 241 -1.60 9.38 6.72
C PHE A 241 -3.12 9.37 6.66
N HIS A 242 -3.75 8.29 7.12
CA HIS A 242 -5.20 8.25 7.22
C HIS A 242 -5.65 9.23 8.30
N PRO A 243 -6.66 10.09 8.05
CA PRO A 243 -7.06 11.11 9.02
C PRO A 243 -7.46 10.55 10.38
N THR A 244 -8.13 9.39 10.39
CA THR A 244 -8.79 8.87 11.60
C THR A 244 -8.22 7.52 12.06
N GLY A 245 -6.98 7.51 12.54
CA GLY A 245 -6.50 6.44 13.42
C GLY A 245 -6.88 6.74 14.87
N ILE A 246 -7.21 5.74 15.69
CA ILE A 246 -7.55 5.91 17.11
C ILE A 246 -6.33 6.43 17.87
N ALA A 247 -6.51 7.55 18.59
CA ALA A 247 -5.44 8.14 19.40
C ALA A 247 -4.95 7.19 20.49
N GLY A 248 -3.63 7.14 20.69
CA GLY A 248 -2.96 6.22 21.61
C GLY A 248 -2.84 4.76 21.13
N ALA A 249 -3.56 4.35 20.08
CA ALA A 249 -3.57 2.96 19.60
C ALA A 249 -3.13 2.79 18.13
N GLY A 250 -3.40 3.77 17.27
CA GLY A 250 -3.10 3.73 15.82
C GLY A 250 -4.05 2.87 14.98
N VAL A 251 -5.01 2.18 15.61
CA VAL A 251 -6.00 1.34 14.92
C VAL A 251 -6.91 2.20 14.03
N LEU A 252 -7.17 1.75 12.81
CA LEU A 252 -8.00 2.47 11.85
C LEU A 252 -9.49 2.49 12.28
N VAL A 253 -10.12 3.67 12.21
CA VAL A 253 -11.57 3.78 12.03
C VAL A 253 -11.88 4.34 10.63
N THR A 254 -12.74 3.64 9.90
CA THR A 254 -12.96 3.85 8.47
C THR A 254 -13.36 5.29 8.14
N GLU A 255 -12.89 5.78 6.98
CA GLU A 255 -13.43 6.99 6.36
C GLU A 255 -14.93 6.87 6.03
N GLY A 256 -15.45 5.65 5.96
CA GLY A 256 -16.88 5.38 5.90
C GLY A 256 -17.66 5.98 7.08
N CYS A 257 -17.04 6.22 8.24
CA CYS A 257 -17.68 6.95 9.34
C CYS A 257 -18.12 8.36 8.89
N ARG A 258 -17.23 9.05 8.16
CA ARG A 258 -17.53 10.37 7.58
C ARG A 258 -18.45 10.25 6.37
N GLY A 259 -18.31 9.18 5.59
CA GLY A 259 -19.19 8.85 4.47
C GLY A 259 -20.65 8.64 4.86
N GLU A 260 -20.90 8.04 6.03
CA GLU A 260 -22.23 7.84 6.60
C GLU A 260 -22.76 9.09 7.35
N GLY A 261 -22.01 10.20 7.35
CA GLY A 261 -22.43 11.49 7.91
C GLY A 261 -21.74 11.91 9.21
N GLY A 262 -20.75 11.16 9.67
CA GLY A 262 -19.85 11.58 10.75
C GLY A 262 -18.98 12.78 10.37
N TYR A 263 -18.49 13.50 11.37
CA TYR A 263 -17.66 14.69 11.13
C TYR A 263 -16.64 14.93 12.25
N LEU A 264 -15.61 15.70 11.93
CA LEU A 264 -14.49 16.00 12.82
C LEU A 264 -14.76 17.28 13.63
N LEU A 265 -14.39 17.26 14.90
CA LEU A 265 -14.49 18.37 15.84
C LEU A 265 -13.13 18.63 16.50
N ASN A 266 -12.84 19.91 16.74
CA ASN A 266 -11.72 20.33 17.60
C ASN A 266 -12.19 20.48 19.06
N LYS A 267 -11.31 20.93 19.96
CA LYS A 267 -11.62 21.07 21.40
C LYS A 267 -12.73 22.10 21.70
N ASP A 268 -12.94 23.05 20.78
CA ASP A 268 -13.93 24.12 20.91
C ASP A 268 -15.31 23.68 20.37
N GLY A 269 -15.43 22.43 19.90
CA GLY A 269 -16.65 21.89 19.30
C GLY A 269 -16.88 22.39 17.87
N GLU A 270 -15.89 22.98 17.22
CA GLU A 270 -15.99 23.46 15.85
C GLU A 270 -15.83 22.30 14.85
N ARG A 271 -16.74 22.22 13.87
CA ARG A 271 -16.58 21.39 12.68
C ARG A 271 -15.60 22.02 11.69
N PHE A 272 -14.32 22.04 12.06
CA PHE A 272 -13.26 22.79 11.40
C PHE A 272 -13.08 22.47 9.90
N MET A 273 -13.47 21.28 9.43
CA MET A 273 -13.36 20.94 8.01
C MET A 273 -14.22 21.83 7.10
N GLU A 274 -15.27 22.49 7.62
CA GLU A 274 -16.03 23.49 6.87
C GLU A 274 -15.19 24.73 6.51
N ARG A 275 -14.18 25.06 7.34
CA ARG A 275 -13.21 26.11 7.05
C ARG A 275 -12.16 25.67 6.04
N TYR A 276 -11.60 24.47 6.20
CA TYR A 276 -10.47 24.02 5.38
C TYR A 276 -10.86 23.51 3.99
N ALA A 277 -12.05 22.92 3.85
CA ALA A 277 -12.55 22.40 2.59
C ALA A 277 -14.05 22.71 2.44
N PRO A 278 -14.44 23.95 2.04
CA PRO A 278 -15.83 24.40 2.10
C PRO A 278 -16.83 23.53 1.30
N ASN A 279 -16.41 22.94 0.18
CA ASN A 279 -17.31 22.11 -0.64
C ASN A 279 -17.38 20.68 -0.06
N ALA A 280 -16.25 19.97 0.00
CA ALA A 280 -16.21 18.55 0.38
C ALA A 280 -16.22 18.29 1.90
N LYS A 281 -15.87 19.28 2.71
CA LYS A 281 -15.80 19.21 4.19
C LYS A 281 -14.98 17.99 4.64
N ASP A 282 -15.55 17.17 5.53
CA ASP A 282 -14.93 15.96 6.07
C ASP A 282 -14.64 14.87 5.02
N LEU A 283 -15.22 15.00 3.82
CA LEU A 283 -15.01 14.14 2.65
C LEU A 283 -14.04 14.77 1.62
N ALA A 284 -13.25 15.76 2.01
CA ALA A 284 -12.08 16.18 1.25
C ALA A 284 -11.05 15.03 1.12
N SER A 285 -10.03 15.24 0.30
CA SER A 285 -8.94 14.27 0.16
C SER A 285 -8.19 14.06 1.48
N ARG A 286 -7.68 12.84 1.68
CA ARG A 286 -7.04 12.43 2.94
C ARG A 286 -5.86 13.30 3.34
N ASP A 287 -5.02 13.69 2.39
CA ASP A 287 -3.88 14.58 2.63
C ASP A 287 -4.32 15.95 3.17
N VAL A 288 -5.42 16.51 2.65
CA VAL A 288 -5.98 17.78 3.13
C VAL A 288 -6.54 17.62 4.53
N VAL A 289 -7.40 16.61 4.77
CA VAL A 289 -8.01 16.37 6.09
C VAL A 289 -6.94 16.10 7.15
N ALA A 290 -5.92 15.29 6.82
CA ALA A 290 -4.82 14.99 7.74
C ALA A 290 -4.02 16.25 8.11
N ARG A 291 -3.68 17.10 7.13
CA ARG A 291 -3.02 18.39 7.40
C ARG A 291 -3.89 19.30 8.24
N SER A 292 -5.18 19.43 7.93
CA SER A 292 -6.12 20.25 8.71
C SER A 292 -6.18 19.81 10.18
N MET A 293 -6.28 18.51 10.45
CA MET A 293 -6.23 17.98 11.82
C MET A 293 -4.92 18.30 12.53
N MET A 294 -3.78 18.12 11.84
CA MET A 294 -2.48 18.45 12.43
C MET A 294 -2.30 19.95 12.66
N THR A 295 -2.85 20.81 11.81
CA THR A 295 -2.87 22.26 12.01
C THR A 295 -3.71 22.64 13.22
N GLU A 296 -4.91 22.08 13.38
CA GLU A 296 -5.74 22.30 14.59
C GLU A 296 -4.96 21.92 15.86
N ILE A 297 -4.27 20.77 15.86
CA ILE A 297 -3.46 20.32 16.99
C ILE A 297 -2.28 21.27 17.26
N ARG A 298 -1.51 21.62 16.22
CA ARG A 298 -0.31 22.50 16.34
C ARG A 298 -0.65 23.91 16.78
N GLU A 299 -1.81 24.43 16.40
CA GLU A 299 -2.29 25.75 16.80
C GLU A 299 -3.06 25.71 18.14
N GLY A 300 -2.96 24.61 18.89
CA GLY A 300 -3.48 24.48 20.24
C GLY A 300 -5.01 24.30 20.32
N ARG A 301 -5.68 23.97 19.21
CA ARG A 301 -7.13 23.67 19.15
C ARG A 301 -7.43 22.17 19.19
N GLY A 302 -6.41 21.31 19.16
CA GLY A 302 -6.53 19.89 19.47
C GLY A 302 -6.92 19.65 20.94
N LEU A 303 -7.52 18.49 21.20
CA LEU A 303 -7.68 17.96 22.55
C LEU A 303 -6.38 17.28 22.99
N ASP A 304 -6.20 17.11 24.29
CA ASP A 304 -5.05 16.41 24.87
C ASP A 304 -5.47 15.61 26.11
N GLY A 305 -4.65 14.65 26.55
CA GLY A 305 -4.96 13.77 27.67
C GLY A 305 -4.15 12.46 27.66
N PRO A 306 -4.64 11.39 28.32
CA PRO A 306 -3.93 10.11 28.39
C PRO A 306 -3.64 9.45 27.03
N LEU A 307 -4.43 9.79 26.00
CA LEU A 307 -4.26 9.30 24.63
C LEU A 307 -3.35 10.20 23.77
N GLY A 308 -2.84 11.30 24.34
CA GLY A 308 -2.09 12.34 23.65
C GLY A 308 -2.96 13.26 22.79
N PRO A 309 -2.33 14.11 21.95
CA PRO A 309 -3.03 15.07 21.12
C PRO A 309 -3.94 14.43 20.09
N HIS A 310 -5.19 14.89 19.98
CA HIS A 310 -6.18 14.33 19.06
C HIS A 310 -7.28 15.34 18.69
N CYS A 311 -8.07 14.99 17.66
CA CYS A 311 -9.37 15.58 17.37
C CYS A 311 -10.47 14.56 17.66
N LEU A 312 -11.72 14.97 17.56
CA LEU A 312 -12.88 14.11 17.82
C LEU A 312 -13.60 13.75 16.53
N LEU A 313 -13.94 12.47 16.34
CA LEU A 313 -14.83 12.00 15.28
C LEU A 313 -16.22 11.73 15.88
N LYS A 314 -17.19 12.59 15.56
CA LYS A 314 -18.54 12.51 16.11
C LYS A 314 -19.46 11.66 15.23
N LEU A 315 -20.19 10.72 15.85
CA LEU A 315 -21.04 9.74 15.15
C LEU A 315 -22.40 9.48 15.84
N ASP A 316 -22.58 9.91 17.08
CA ASP A 316 -23.77 9.62 17.91
C ASP A 316 -25.09 10.10 17.26
N HIS A 317 -25.05 11.14 16.43
CA HIS A 317 -26.23 11.67 15.73
C HIS A 317 -26.77 10.73 14.64
N LEU A 318 -25.99 9.73 14.22
CA LEU A 318 -26.44 8.72 13.25
C LEU A 318 -27.41 7.70 13.87
N GLY A 319 -27.43 7.60 15.20
CA GLY A 319 -28.21 6.63 15.94
C GLY A 319 -27.57 5.23 15.99
N LYS A 320 -27.81 4.52 17.10
CA LYS A 320 -27.21 3.22 17.40
C LYS A 320 -27.51 2.15 16.33
N GLU A 321 -28.74 2.12 15.83
CA GLU A 321 -29.16 1.15 14.80
C GLU A 321 -28.35 1.31 13.50
N THR A 322 -28.19 2.55 13.02
CA THR A 322 -27.36 2.84 11.83
C THR A 322 -25.92 2.44 12.04
N LEU A 323 -25.36 2.77 13.21
CA LEU A 323 -23.98 2.43 13.58
C LEU A 323 -23.76 0.91 13.59
N GLU A 324 -24.64 0.15 14.23
CA GLU A 324 -24.53 -1.31 14.31
C GLU A 324 -24.78 -2.02 12.96
N ALA A 325 -25.58 -1.40 12.07
CA ALA A 325 -25.82 -1.95 10.74
C ALA A 325 -24.71 -1.62 9.73
N ARG A 326 -24.19 -0.39 9.72
CA ARG A 326 -23.28 0.13 8.67
C ARG A 326 -21.82 0.18 9.09
N LEU A 327 -21.54 0.31 10.39
CA LEU A 327 -20.23 0.50 11.00
C LEU A 327 -19.97 -0.42 12.23
N PRO A 328 -20.39 -1.72 12.22
CA PRO A 328 -20.25 -2.59 13.38
C PRO A 328 -18.79 -2.83 13.79
N GLY A 329 -17.87 -2.94 12.83
CA GLY A 329 -16.45 -3.11 13.10
C GLY A 329 -15.86 -1.91 13.84
N VAL A 330 -16.21 -0.68 13.44
CA VAL A 330 -15.79 0.54 14.14
C VAL A 330 -16.35 0.59 15.56
N CYS A 331 -17.60 0.20 15.78
CA CYS A 331 -18.18 0.12 17.12
C CYS A 331 -17.37 -0.81 18.03
N GLU A 332 -17.00 -2.00 17.56
CA GLU A 332 -16.14 -2.93 18.30
C GLU A 332 -14.75 -2.33 18.58
N LEU A 333 -14.10 -1.76 17.57
CA LEU A 333 -12.75 -1.20 17.68
C LEU A 333 -12.71 -0.01 18.64
N SER A 334 -13.68 0.89 18.55
CA SER A 334 -13.77 2.06 19.44
C SER A 334 -13.97 1.64 20.90
N ARG A 335 -14.92 0.72 21.17
CA ARG A 335 -15.15 0.21 22.54
C ARG A 335 -13.91 -0.49 23.10
N THR A 336 -13.17 -1.20 22.25
CA THR A 336 -11.99 -1.97 22.66
C THR A 336 -10.77 -1.09 22.90
N PHE A 337 -10.44 -0.19 21.97
CA PHE A 337 -9.16 0.53 21.97
C PHE A 337 -9.27 1.98 22.44
N ALA A 338 -10.46 2.59 22.36
CA ALA A 338 -10.70 3.94 22.86
C ALA A 338 -11.61 3.97 24.11
N HIS A 339 -12.17 2.82 24.50
CA HIS A 339 -13.12 2.69 25.61
C HIS A 339 -14.36 3.60 25.48
N ILE A 340 -14.77 3.86 24.24
CA ILE A 340 -15.91 4.72 23.91
C ILE A 340 -16.87 3.96 23.01
N ASP A 341 -18.15 3.93 23.38
CA ASP A 341 -19.21 3.56 22.45
C ASP A 341 -19.49 4.74 21.51
N PRO A 342 -19.33 4.59 20.18
CA PRO A 342 -19.58 5.68 19.23
C PRO A 342 -21.03 6.21 19.24
N ALA A 343 -21.98 5.44 19.79
CA ALA A 343 -23.36 5.90 19.99
C ALA A 343 -23.52 6.86 21.18
N ASP A 344 -22.59 6.83 22.13
CA ASP A 344 -22.66 7.61 23.38
C ASP A 344 -21.65 8.77 23.40
N GLY A 345 -20.59 8.72 22.61
CA GLY A 345 -19.58 9.77 22.53
C GLY A 345 -18.66 9.70 21.31
N PRO A 346 -17.94 10.80 21.02
CA PRO A 346 -17.06 10.88 19.85
C PRO A 346 -15.76 10.08 20.04
N ILE A 347 -15.22 9.54 18.95
CA ILE A 347 -13.99 8.75 18.94
C ILE A 347 -12.77 9.68 18.89
N PRO A 348 -11.77 9.53 19.77
CA PRO A 348 -10.53 10.29 19.72
C PRO A 348 -9.65 9.79 18.56
N VAL A 349 -9.30 10.69 17.65
CA VAL A 349 -8.63 10.35 16.39
C VAL A 349 -7.48 11.29 16.05
N LEU A 350 -6.45 10.75 15.41
CA LEU A 350 -5.33 11.51 14.84
C LEU A 350 -4.85 10.91 13.50
N PRO A 351 -4.22 11.75 12.64
CA PRO A 351 -3.59 11.25 11.43
C PRO A 351 -2.53 10.19 11.73
N THR A 352 -2.66 9.02 11.11
CA THR A 352 -1.80 7.85 11.37
C THR A 352 -1.30 7.26 10.06
N CYS A 353 -0.03 6.86 9.98
CA CYS A 353 0.54 6.26 8.77
C CYS A 353 -0.32 5.06 8.31
N HIS A 354 -0.61 4.98 7.01
CA HIS A 354 -1.63 4.07 6.52
C HIS A 354 -1.31 3.38 5.20
N TYR A 355 -0.80 4.08 4.20
CA TYR A 355 -0.63 3.50 2.88
C TYR A 355 0.60 4.07 2.18
N MET A 356 1.31 3.19 1.48
CA MET A 356 2.46 3.53 0.65
C MET A 356 1.99 3.76 -0.78
N MET A 357 2.05 4.99 -1.31
CA MET A 357 1.73 5.24 -2.72
C MET A 357 2.90 4.94 -3.65
N GLY A 358 4.13 5.09 -3.14
CA GLY A 358 5.34 4.65 -3.81
C GLY A 358 5.48 3.13 -3.87
N GLY A 359 6.51 2.66 -4.56
CA GLY A 359 6.79 1.23 -4.73
C GLY A 359 7.60 0.94 -5.99
N LEU A 360 7.51 -0.28 -6.49
CA LEU A 360 8.18 -0.67 -7.74
C LEU A 360 7.43 -0.07 -8.94
N PRO A 361 8.09 0.70 -9.82
CA PRO A 361 7.43 1.19 -11.02
C PRO A 361 7.03 0.01 -11.91
N ALA A 362 5.76 -0.04 -12.31
CA ALA A 362 5.21 -1.17 -13.03
C ALA A 362 4.21 -0.73 -14.11
N LYS A 363 4.17 -1.45 -15.23
CA LYS A 363 3.15 -1.24 -16.28
C LYS A 363 1.79 -1.75 -15.82
N VAL A 364 0.73 -1.45 -16.59
CA VAL A 364 -0.61 -2.02 -16.40
C VAL A 364 -0.62 -3.56 -16.39
N SER A 365 0.30 -4.19 -17.13
CA SER A 365 0.52 -5.63 -17.13
C SER A 365 1.17 -6.17 -15.85
N GLY A 366 1.54 -5.31 -14.91
CA GLY A 366 2.31 -5.64 -13.72
C GLY A 366 3.82 -5.78 -13.98
N GLN A 367 4.29 -5.72 -15.23
CA GLN A 367 5.71 -5.82 -15.57
C GLN A 367 6.48 -4.69 -14.91
N VAL A 368 7.49 -5.01 -14.10
CA VAL A 368 8.34 -4.02 -13.44
C VAL A 368 9.30 -3.43 -14.46
N VAL A 369 9.53 -2.13 -14.34
CA VAL A 369 10.37 -1.35 -15.25
C VAL A 369 11.50 -0.67 -14.50
N ARG A 370 12.51 -0.24 -15.25
CA ARG A 370 13.54 0.69 -14.78
C ARG A 370 13.74 1.79 -15.82
N GLN A 371 14.19 2.94 -15.36
CA GLN A 371 14.65 4.02 -16.23
C GLN A 371 16.16 3.88 -16.46
N ASN A 372 16.57 3.85 -17.73
CA ASN A 372 17.96 3.90 -18.14
C ASN A 372 18.53 5.32 -18.02
N ASN A 373 19.86 5.44 -18.08
CA ASN A 373 20.56 6.74 -18.00
C ASN A 373 20.17 7.73 -19.12
N ASP A 374 19.66 7.23 -20.24
CA ASP A 374 19.17 8.04 -21.37
C ASP A 374 17.69 8.44 -21.23
N GLY A 375 17.05 8.07 -20.11
CA GLY A 375 15.65 8.35 -19.81
C GLY A 375 14.66 7.31 -20.37
N THR A 376 15.13 6.32 -21.14
CA THR A 376 14.26 5.28 -21.71
C THR A 376 13.81 4.28 -20.65
N GLU A 377 12.60 3.74 -20.81
CA GLU A 377 12.06 2.70 -19.95
C GLU A 377 12.44 1.30 -20.46
N GLN A 378 12.90 0.43 -19.57
CA GLN A 378 13.25 -0.95 -19.86
C GLN A 378 12.57 -1.91 -18.88
N ASP A 379 12.02 -3.01 -19.41
CA ASP A 379 11.44 -4.08 -18.59
C ASP A 379 12.53 -4.84 -17.80
N ILE A 380 12.26 -5.10 -16.52
CA ILE A 380 13.04 -6.04 -15.72
C ILE A 380 12.52 -7.45 -15.99
N VAL A 381 13.19 -8.14 -16.91
CA VAL A 381 12.77 -9.47 -17.39
C VAL A 381 12.53 -10.42 -16.23
N GLY A 382 11.34 -11.03 -16.21
CA GLY A 382 10.91 -12.00 -15.21
C GLY A 382 10.35 -11.41 -13.91
N LEU A 383 10.34 -10.08 -13.74
CA LEU A 383 9.83 -9.43 -12.53
C LEU A 383 8.53 -8.65 -12.76
N PHE A 384 7.55 -8.90 -11.91
CA PHE A 384 6.26 -8.23 -11.91
C PHE A 384 5.91 -7.75 -10.49
N ALA A 385 5.03 -6.75 -10.38
CA ALA A 385 4.53 -6.24 -9.12
C ALA A 385 3.05 -5.86 -9.23
N VAL A 386 2.26 -6.19 -8.19
CA VAL A 386 0.82 -5.83 -8.11
C VAL A 386 0.41 -5.43 -6.70
N GLY A 387 -0.59 -4.54 -6.62
CA GLY A 387 -1.10 -4.01 -5.35
C GLY A 387 -0.17 -2.98 -4.71
N GLU A 388 -0.23 -2.82 -3.38
CA GLU A 388 0.44 -1.72 -2.66
C GLU A 388 1.98 -1.71 -2.79
N ILE A 389 2.61 -2.81 -3.20
CA ILE A 389 4.05 -2.85 -3.49
C ILE A 389 4.40 -2.22 -4.85
N ALA A 390 3.42 -2.10 -5.75
CA ALA A 390 3.58 -1.55 -7.08
C ALA A 390 3.22 -0.06 -7.11
N CYS A 391 3.97 0.69 -7.92
CA CYS A 391 3.70 2.06 -8.27
C CYS A 391 3.43 2.13 -9.78
N VAL A 392 2.20 1.80 -10.17
CA VAL A 392 1.81 1.75 -11.59
C VAL A 392 1.97 3.08 -12.36
N SER A 393 1.61 4.27 -11.86
CA SER A 393 0.97 4.66 -10.61
C SER A 393 -0.45 5.18 -10.81
N VAL A 394 -1.44 4.53 -10.18
CA VAL A 394 -2.83 5.01 -10.17
C VAL A 394 -3.18 5.92 -8.99
N HIS A 395 -2.22 6.13 -8.08
CA HIS A 395 -2.46 6.84 -6.82
C HIS A 395 -1.69 8.16 -6.71
N GLY A 396 -0.58 8.30 -7.46
CA GLY A 396 0.31 9.47 -7.41
C GLY A 396 0.60 9.94 -5.98
N ALA A 397 0.42 11.24 -5.73
CA ALA A 397 0.78 11.84 -4.43
C ALA A 397 -0.26 11.62 -3.31
N ASN A 398 -1.48 11.17 -3.64
CA ASN A 398 -2.52 10.89 -2.65
C ASN A 398 -3.57 9.92 -3.21
N ARG A 399 -3.65 8.75 -2.59
CA ARG A 399 -4.65 7.75 -2.92
C ARG A 399 -6.07 8.14 -2.44
N LEU A 400 -7.09 7.95 -3.28
CA LEU A 400 -8.49 8.02 -2.83
C LEU A 400 -8.89 6.80 -1.99
N GLY A 401 -9.74 7.03 -1.01
CA GLY A 401 -10.30 5.94 -0.21
C GLY A 401 -11.07 4.94 -1.07
N GLY A 402 -10.87 3.64 -0.81
CA GLY A 402 -11.44 2.53 -1.57
C GLY A 402 -10.77 2.21 -2.92
N ASN A 403 -9.94 3.09 -3.49
CA ASN A 403 -9.20 2.80 -4.74
C ASN A 403 -8.13 1.70 -4.56
N SER A 404 -7.57 1.51 -3.35
CA SER A 404 -6.57 0.44 -3.15
C SER A 404 -7.15 -0.94 -3.41
N LEU A 405 -8.31 -1.28 -2.83
CA LEU A 405 -8.93 -2.59 -3.07
C LEU A 405 -9.32 -2.77 -4.54
N LEU A 406 -9.68 -1.69 -5.24
CA LEU A 406 -9.93 -1.73 -6.66
C LEU A 406 -8.65 -2.07 -7.43
N ASP A 407 -7.56 -1.36 -7.13
CA ASP A 407 -6.22 -1.61 -7.68
C ASP A 407 -5.82 -3.08 -7.49
N LEU A 408 -5.92 -3.61 -6.26
CA LEU A 408 -5.57 -5.01 -5.98
C LEU A 408 -6.23 -5.99 -6.97
N VAL A 409 -7.53 -5.80 -7.21
CA VAL A 409 -8.34 -6.73 -8.00
C VAL A 409 -8.12 -6.50 -9.49
N VAL A 410 -8.05 -5.24 -9.93
CA VAL A 410 -7.87 -4.89 -11.35
C VAL A 410 -6.47 -5.27 -11.82
N PHE A 411 -5.41 -4.82 -11.14
CA PHE A 411 -4.04 -5.07 -11.58
C PHE A 411 -3.57 -6.49 -11.27
N GLY A 412 -4.05 -7.11 -10.19
CA GLY A 412 -3.85 -8.55 -9.96
C GLY A 412 -4.44 -9.38 -11.11
N ARG A 413 -5.67 -9.06 -11.54
CA ARG A 413 -6.31 -9.70 -12.70
C ARG A 413 -5.54 -9.42 -14.00
N ALA A 414 -5.16 -8.16 -14.25
CA ALA A 414 -4.48 -7.75 -15.47
C ALA A 414 -3.13 -8.46 -15.65
N ALA A 415 -2.34 -8.55 -14.57
CA ALA A 415 -1.07 -9.28 -14.59
C ALA A 415 -1.25 -10.75 -14.93
N GLY A 416 -2.23 -11.42 -14.32
CA GLY A 416 -2.49 -12.82 -14.63
C GLY A 416 -3.04 -13.06 -16.04
N GLN A 417 -3.86 -12.15 -16.59
CA GLN A 417 -4.33 -12.22 -17.97
C GLN A 417 -3.20 -12.02 -18.98
N HIS A 418 -2.28 -11.11 -18.68
CA HIS A 418 -1.09 -10.88 -19.49
C HIS A 418 -0.16 -12.10 -19.48
N LEU A 419 0.17 -12.60 -18.27
CA LEU A 419 1.05 -13.75 -18.09
C LEU A 419 0.47 -15.04 -18.66
N GLY A 420 -0.85 -15.23 -18.61
CA GLY A 420 -1.52 -16.37 -19.25
C GLY A 420 -1.19 -16.53 -20.73
N LYS A 421 -0.91 -15.41 -21.43
CA LYS A 421 -0.50 -15.40 -22.84
C LYS A 421 1.02 -15.34 -22.98
N ALA A 422 1.66 -14.41 -22.26
CA ALA A 422 3.09 -14.14 -22.41
C ALA A 422 3.96 -15.36 -22.05
N LEU A 423 3.56 -16.18 -21.07
CA LEU A 423 4.34 -17.34 -20.63
C LEU A 423 4.45 -18.44 -21.69
N ASP A 424 3.51 -18.55 -22.63
CA ASP A 424 3.61 -19.50 -23.75
C ASP A 424 4.63 -19.05 -24.81
N GLU A 425 4.81 -17.75 -24.94
CA GLU A 425 5.71 -17.14 -25.93
C GLU A 425 7.11 -16.87 -25.35
N THR A 426 7.24 -16.92 -24.01
CA THR A 426 8.49 -16.65 -23.29
C THR A 426 9.37 -17.90 -23.25
N ALA A 427 10.52 -17.82 -23.92
CA ALA A 427 11.56 -18.83 -23.81
C ALA A 427 12.03 -19.00 -22.36
N ASP A 428 12.48 -20.20 -22.01
CA ASP A 428 13.03 -20.45 -20.67
C ASP A 428 14.24 -19.54 -20.44
N PRO A 429 14.27 -18.76 -19.32
CA PRO A 429 15.41 -17.93 -19.03
C PRO A 429 16.64 -18.79 -18.76
N LYS A 430 17.83 -18.26 -19.04
CA LYS A 430 19.09 -18.91 -18.68
C LYS A 430 19.08 -19.26 -17.18
N ALA A 431 19.39 -20.51 -16.86
CA ALA A 431 19.41 -20.98 -15.48
C ALA A 431 20.46 -20.21 -14.66
N PRO A 432 20.18 -19.88 -13.38
CA PRO A 432 21.18 -19.30 -12.50
C PRO A 432 22.22 -20.35 -12.11
N SER A 433 23.45 -19.90 -11.86
CA SER A 433 24.49 -20.71 -11.23
C SER A 433 24.21 -20.94 -9.74
N ASP A 434 24.81 -21.99 -9.16
CA ASP A 434 24.73 -22.24 -7.71
C ASP A 434 25.24 -21.05 -6.88
N ALA A 435 26.19 -20.28 -7.41
CA ALA A 435 26.70 -19.07 -6.77
C ALA A 435 25.65 -17.96 -6.73
N GLN A 436 24.86 -17.78 -7.80
CA GLN A 436 23.76 -16.81 -7.85
C GLN A 436 22.60 -17.19 -6.92
N ILE A 437 22.29 -18.49 -6.82
CA ILE A 437 21.32 -18.96 -5.83
C ILE A 437 21.86 -18.71 -4.41
N SER A 438 23.13 -19.02 -4.16
CA SER A 438 23.77 -18.83 -2.85
C SER A 438 23.85 -17.35 -2.44
N ALA A 439 24.09 -16.43 -3.39
CA ALA A 439 24.14 -14.99 -3.12
C ALA A 439 22.81 -14.46 -2.56
N SER A 440 21.67 -15.04 -2.95
CA SER A 440 20.37 -14.70 -2.38
C SER A 440 20.21 -15.12 -0.91
N LEU A 441 21.17 -15.86 -0.34
CA LEU A 441 21.18 -16.27 1.07
C LEU A 441 22.16 -15.45 1.93
N ASP A 442 22.98 -14.57 1.34
CA ASP A 442 24.01 -13.82 2.08
C ASP A 442 23.44 -13.03 3.26
N ARG A 443 22.26 -12.45 3.06
CA ARG A 443 21.54 -11.69 4.10
C ARG A 443 21.10 -12.58 5.26
N LEU A 444 20.57 -13.77 4.97
CA LEU A 444 20.21 -14.76 5.98
C LEU A 444 21.47 -15.24 6.72
N ASN A 445 22.51 -15.60 5.98
CA ASN A 445 23.77 -16.11 6.54
C ASN A 445 24.43 -15.09 7.47
N ARG A 446 24.32 -13.79 7.18
CA ARG A 446 24.77 -12.71 8.08
C ARG A 446 24.09 -12.81 9.44
N TRP A 447 22.76 -12.92 9.49
CA TRP A 447 22.02 -13.08 10.73
C TRP A 447 22.39 -14.37 11.47
N GLU A 448 22.47 -15.51 10.77
CA GLU A 448 22.85 -16.79 11.37
C GLU A 448 24.23 -16.76 12.02
N SER A 449 25.16 -16.01 11.43
CA SER A 449 26.55 -15.94 11.88
C SER A 449 26.80 -14.95 13.02
N ASN A 450 25.93 -13.95 13.23
CA ASN A 450 26.20 -12.85 14.17
C ASN A 450 25.46 -13.02 15.51
N LYS A 451 26.21 -13.27 16.58
CA LYS A 451 25.69 -13.48 17.95
C LYS A 451 26.02 -12.37 18.94
N ASP A 452 27.07 -11.60 18.67
CA ASP A 452 27.63 -10.59 19.59
C ASP A 452 27.33 -9.14 19.15
N GLY A 453 26.49 -8.99 18.13
CA GLY A 453 26.02 -7.73 17.58
C GLY A 453 25.02 -6.94 18.44
N GLU A 454 24.54 -5.83 17.87
CA GLU A 454 23.56 -4.95 18.49
C GLU A 454 22.15 -5.56 18.51
N ASP A 455 21.34 -5.18 19.52
CA ASP A 455 19.95 -5.64 19.65
C ASP A 455 19.04 -5.08 18.54
N PRO A 456 18.46 -5.94 17.68
CA PRO A 456 17.58 -5.49 16.60
C PRO A 456 16.32 -4.77 17.09
N ALA A 457 15.85 -5.02 18.32
CA ALA A 457 14.67 -4.33 18.85
C ALA A 457 14.93 -2.83 19.07
N VAL A 458 16.14 -2.47 19.50
CA VAL A 458 16.56 -1.08 19.68
C VAL A 458 16.68 -0.38 18.33
N ILE A 459 17.33 -1.04 17.37
CA ILE A 459 17.49 -0.52 16.00
C ILE A 459 16.12 -0.26 15.34
N ARG A 460 15.17 -1.20 15.48
CA ARG A 460 13.80 -1.05 14.97
C ARG A 460 13.11 0.19 15.56
N LYS A 461 13.21 0.37 16.88
CA LYS A 461 12.59 1.50 17.58
C LYS A 461 13.18 2.83 17.15
N ASP A 462 14.51 2.91 17.00
CA ASP A 462 15.20 4.12 16.57
C ASP A 462 14.83 4.48 15.13
N LEU A 463 14.77 3.50 14.23
CA LEU A 463 14.28 3.70 12.85
C LEU A 463 12.87 4.28 12.86
N GLN A 464 11.96 3.66 13.61
CA GLN A 464 10.56 4.05 13.68
C GLN A 464 10.37 5.47 14.23
N LEU A 465 11.15 5.82 15.25
CA LEU A 465 11.13 7.16 15.83
C LEU A 465 11.68 8.20 14.85
N CYS A 466 12.79 7.90 14.17
CA CYS A 466 13.38 8.78 13.17
C CYS A 466 12.37 9.08 12.04
N MET A 467 11.69 8.06 11.51
CA MET A 467 10.65 8.24 10.50
C MET A 467 9.46 9.07 11.02
N GLN A 468 9.00 8.80 12.24
CA GLN A 468 7.86 9.49 12.85
C GLN A 468 8.13 10.97 13.11
N LEU A 469 9.36 11.33 13.46
CA LEU A 469 9.73 12.72 13.79
C LEU A 469 10.07 13.53 12.55
N ASN A 470 10.78 12.95 11.58
CA ASN A 470 11.38 13.71 10.47
C ASN A 470 10.61 13.60 9.15
N PHE A 471 9.76 12.57 8.99
CA PHE A 471 9.10 12.25 7.71
C PHE A 471 7.58 12.06 7.86
N SER A 472 6.96 12.81 8.77
CA SER A 472 5.51 12.76 9.06
C SER A 472 4.69 13.62 8.07
N VAL A 473 3.48 14.05 8.50
CA VAL A 473 2.51 14.85 7.73
C VAL A 473 3.11 16.17 7.24
N PHE A 474 3.78 16.92 8.14
CA PHE A 474 4.52 18.13 7.81
C PHE A 474 6.02 17.85 7.89
N ARG A 475 6.78 18.40 6.94
CA ARG A 475 8.21 18.17 6.78
C ARG A 475 8.94 19.48 6.59
N SER A 476 10.23 19.52 6.92
CA SER A 476 11.12 20.64 6.61
C SER A 476 12.47 20.12 6.14
N GLY A 477 13.17 20.88 5.29
CA GLY A 477 14.47 20.49 4.76
C GLY A 477 15.48 20.11 5.83
N ASP A 478 15.59 20.91 6.89
CA ASP A 478 16.56 20.66 7.97
C ASP A 478 16.27 19.37 8.74
N ALA A 479 15.00 19.13 9.12
CA ALA A 479 14.61 17.92 9.86
C ALA A 479 14.79 16.66 9.01
N MET A 480 14.39 16.72 7.72
CA MET A 480 14.56 15.60 6.80
C MET A 480 16.03 15.28 6.51
N ALA A 481 16.89 16.30 6.41
CA ALA A 481 18.31 16.11 6.19
C ALA A 481 18.99 15.46 7.41
N GLU A 482 18.60 15.86 8.62
CA GLU A 482 19.09 15.20 9.84
C GLU A 482 18.56 13.77 9.98
N GLY A 483 17.27 13.56 9.71
CA GLY A 483 16.68 12.23 9.69
C GLY A 483 17.38 11.27 8.73
N LEU A 484 17.76 11.73 7.52
CA LEU A 484 18.53 10.91 6.58
C LEU A 484 19.93 10.55 7.13
N LYS A 485 20.63 11.49 7.78
CA LYS A 485 21.92 11.19 8.42
C LYS A 485 21.76 10.18 9.56
N GLU A 486 20.70 10.30 10.34
CA GLU A 486 20.39 9.38 11.43
C GLU A 486 20.10 7.97 10.88
N LEU A 487 19.25 7.84 9.85
CA LEU A 487 18.97 6.56 9.20
C LEU A 487 20.23 5.90 8.64
N LYS A 488 21.18 6.67 8.08
CA LYS A 488 22.48 6.12 7.65
C LYS A 488 23.27 5.49 8.79
N LYS A 489 23.30 6.14 9.97
CA LYS A 489 23.93 5.58 11.18
C LYS A 489 23.19 4.34 11.69
N ILE A 490 21.85 4.35 11.67
CA ILE A 490 21.04 3.19 12.06
C ILE A 490 21.26 2.02 11.09
N ARG A 491 21.45 2.29 9.79
CA ARG A 491 21.78 1.28 8.77
C ARG A 491 23.14 0.62 9.04
N GLU A 492 24.15 1.39 9.45
CA GLU A 492 25.46 0.85 9.84
C GLU A 492 25.35 -0.07 11.07
N ARG A 493 24.57 0.35 12.07
CA ARG A 493 24.25 -0.48 13.26
C ARG A 493 23.59 -1.80 12.87
N LEU A 494 22.62 -1.76 11.96
CA LEU A 494 21.89 -2.94 11.48
C LEU A 494 22.81 -3.97 10.81
N ALA A 495 23.87 -3.54 10.11
CA ALA A 495 24.82 -4.45 9.49
C ALA A 495 25.51 -5.37 10.51
N ASN A 496 25.66 -4.92 11.76
CA ASN A 496 26.21 -5.68 12.88
C ASN A 496 25.16 -6.05 13.95
N ALA A 497 23.89 -6.14 13.60
CA ALA A 497 22.85 -6.62 14.52
C ALA A 497 22.93 -8.14 14.71
N LYS A 498 22.56 -8.62 15.91
CA LYS A 498 22.60 -10.05 16.26
C LYS A 498 21.27 -10.76 16.08
N LEU A 499 21.34 -12.08 15.85
CA LEU A 499 20.22 -13.00 16.02
C LEU A 499 20.42 -13.78 17.33
N SER A 500 19.47 -13.69 18.26
CA SER A 500 19.60 -14.34 19.58
C SER A 500 19.06 -15.77 19.60
N ASP A 501 18.03 -16.08 18.81
CA ASP A 501 17.47 -17.41 18.64
C ASP A 501 17.97 -18.03 17.32
N ASN A 502 18.73 -19.12 17.41
CA ASN A 502 19.21 -19.89 16.27
C ASN A 502 18.43 -21.19 16.04
N SER A 503 17.28 -21.40 16.71
CA SER A 503 16.40 -22.55 16.42
C SER A 503 15.93 -22.54 14.96
N SER A 504 15.58 -23.69 14.41
CA SER A 504 15.06 -23.80 13.04
C SER A 504 13.52 -23.81 13.00
N GLU A 505 12.90 -24.54 13.92
CA GLU A 505 11.46 -24.76 13.97
C GLU A 505 10.70 -23.51 14.42
N PHE A 506 9.91 -22.92 13.52
CA PHE A 506 9.04 -21.76 13.79
C PHE A 506 9.75 -20.57 14.47
N ASN A 507 11.00 -20.31 14.10
CA ASN A 507 11.78 -19.22 14.68
C ASN A 507 11.32 -17.86 14.14
N THR A 508 10.43 -17.19 14.87
CA THR A 508 9.91 -15.88 14.49
C THR A 508 10.93 -14.76 14.66
N GLN A 509 11.91 -14.89 15.58
CA GLN A 509 12.95 -13.87 15.75
C GLN A 509 13.79 -13.72 14.47
N ARG A 510 14.13 -14.83 13.82
CA ARG A 510 14.80 -14.82 12.51
C ARG A 510 13.99 -14.03 11.48
N ILE A 511 12.70 -14.32 11.36
CA ILE A 511 11.81 -13.65 10.39
C ILE A 511 11.76 -12.15 10.68
N GLU A 512 11.56 -11.78 11.94
CA GLU A 512 11.51 -10.38 12.38
C GLU A 512 12.82 -9.60 12.18
N CYS A 513 13.97 -10.26 12.30
CA CYS A 513 15.28 -9.69 11.97
C CYS A 513 15.44 -9.50 10.46
N LEU A 514 15.03 -10.48 9.66
CA LEU A 514 15.03 -10.37 8.21
C LEU A 514 14.07 -9.28 7.72
N GLU A 515 12.94 -9.06 8.39
CA GLU A 515 12.01 -7.97 8.12
C GLU A 515 12.63 -6.60 8.44
N LEU A 516 13.48 -6.51 9.46
CA LEU A 516 14.15 -5.26 9.83
C LEU A 516 15.09 -4.74 8.73
N ASP A 517 15.75 -5.63 7.97
CA ASP A 517 16.51 -5.25 6.77
C ASP A 517 15.63 -4.55 5.73
N ASN A 518 14.40 -5.03 5.55
CA ASN A 518 13.44 -4.51 4.58
C ASN A 518 12.83 -3.18 5.04
N LEU A 519 12.54 -3.05 6.34
CA LEU A 519 12.14 -1.79 6.95
C LEU A 519 13.21 -0.70 6.73
N MET A 520 14.49 -1.05 6.94
CA MET A 520 15.61 -0.13 6.73
C MET A 520 15.72 0.32 5.26
N ALA A 521 15.65 -0.63 4.31
CA ALA A 521 15.69 -0.31 2.88
C ALA A 521 14.57 0.67 2.48
N THR A 522 13.35 0.39 2.95
CA THR A 522 12.17 1.23 2.70
C THR A 522 12.31 2.63 3.31
N ALA A 523 12.79 2.72 4.56
CA ALA A 523 13.00 3.99 5.25
C ALA A 523 14.05 4.86 4.54
N ILE A 524 15.15 4.25 4.08
CA ILE A 524 16.20 4.94 3.32
C ILE A 524 15.66 5.49 2.00
N ALA A 525 14.98 4.67 1.20
CA ALA A 525 14.41 5.13 -0.07
C ALA A 525 13.40 6.27 0.13
N THR A 526 12.56 6.16 1.16
CA THR A 526 11.61 7.22 1.56
C THR A 526 12.34 8.52 1.91
N ALA A 527 13.39 8.44 2.73
CA ALA A 527 14.12 9.60 3.19
C ALA A 527 14.88 10.32 2.07
N TYR A 528 15.52 9.57 1.16
CA TYR A 528 16.14 10.13 -0.04
C TYR A 528 15.13 10.86 -0.92
N ALA A 529 14.00 10.21 -1.21
CA ALA A 529 12.97 10.78 -2.08
C ALA A 529 12.32 12.03 -1.46
N ALA A 530 12.08 12.02 -0.15
CA ALA A 530 11.47 13.16 0.55
C ALA A 530 12.41 14.38 0.61
N ASN A 531 13.72 14.17 0.77
CA ASN A 531 14.70 15.26 0.70
C ASN A 531 14.81 15.83 -0.73
N PHE A 532 14.73 14.96 -1.74
CA PHE A 532 14.89 15.31 -3.14
C PHE A 532 13.75 16.19 -3.67
N ARG A 533 12.49 15.86 -3.40
CA ARG A 533 11.34 16.64 -3.87
C ARG A 533 11.26 17.98 -3.13
N THR A 534 11.51 19.08 -3.82
CA THR A 534 11.48 20.45 -3.26
C THR A 534 10.22 21.20 -3.71
N GLU A 535 9.06 20.62 -3.41
CA GLU A 535 7.72 21.21 -3.58
C GLU A 535 6.77 20.65 -2.51
N SER A 536 5.50 21.08 -2.50
CA SER A 536 4.43 20.40 -1.77
C SER A 536 3.36 19.88 -2.74
N ARG A 537 3.12 18.56 -2.71
CA ARG A 537 2.16 17.87 -3.59
C ARG A 537 1.51 16.70 -2.86
N GLY A 538 0.17 16.63 -2.89
CA GLY A 538 -0.59 15.58 -2.22
C GLY A 538 -0.17 15.37 -0.76
N ALA A 539 0.24 14.15 -0.39
CA ALA A 539 0.66 13.81 0.97
C ALA A 539 2.08 14.29 1.35
N HIS A 540 2.88 14.74 0.39
CA HIS A 540 4.18 15.36 0.65
C HIS A 540 4.00 16.86 0.88
N SER A 541 4.22 17.33 2.11
CA SER A 541 4.07 18.74 2.49
C SER A 541 5.32 19.25 3.19
N ARG A 542 5.98 20.21 2.55
CA ARG A 542 7.21 20.85 3.02
C ARG A 542 6.96 22.29 3.42
N GLU A 543 7.34 22.63 4.64
CA GLU A 543 7.19 23.99 5.18
C GLU A 543 8.16 24.99 4.52
N ASP A 544 9.29 24.51 3.99
CA ASP A 544 10.27 25.28 3.23
C ASP A 544 9.94 25.40 1.72
N PHE A 545 8.97 24.61 1.23
CA PHE A 545 8.46 24.64 -0.15
C PHE A 545 6.95 24.40 -0.16
N LEU A 546 6.16 25.43 0.16
CA LEU A 546 4.71 25.32 0.41
C LEU A 546 3.88 25.11 -0.86
N ASP A 547 4.37 25.56 -2.01
CA ASP A 547 3.63 25.52 -3.26
C ASP A 547 3.88 24.24 -4.05
N ARG A 548 2.88 23.86 -4.84
CA ARG A 548 2.99 22.81 -5.86
C ARG A 548 3.70 23.39 -7.09
N ASP A 549 4.72 22.72 -7.59
CA ASP A 549 5.56 23.18 -8.71
C ASP A 549 5.37 22.24 -9.92
N ASP A 550 4.44 22.61 -10.80
CA ASP A 550 4.18 21.82 -12.00
C ASP A 550 5.25 21.99 -13.08
N GLU A 551 6.09 23.04 -13.03
CA GLU A 551 7.16 23.25 -14.00
C GLU A 551 8.31 22.27 -13.78
N ASN A 552 8.70 22.04 -12.52
CA ASN A 552 9.85 21.21 -12.19
C ASN A 552 9.48 19.83 -11.64
N TRP A 553 8.30 19.66 -11.05
CA TRP A 553 7.98 18.50 -10.22
C TRP A 553 6.68 17.78 -10.59
N LEU A 554 6.10 18.09 -11.76
CA LEU A 554 5.07 17.26 -12.40
C LEU A 554 5.66 15.97 -12.98
N CYS A 555 6.25 15.17 -12.10
CA CYS A 555 7.02 13.97 -12.41
C CYS A 555 6.97 13.00 -11.22
N HIS A 556 7.30 11.74 -11.50
CA HIS A 556 7.63 10.78 -10.47
C HIS A 556 9.04 11.01 -9.94
N SER A 557 9.27 10.73 -8.66
CA SER A 557 10.61 10.62 -8.08
C SER A 557 11.09 9.17 -8.26
N VAL A 558 12.36 8.96 -8.61
CA VAL A 558 12.92 7.61 -8.79
C VAL A 558 14.21 7.48 -7.98
N PHE A 559 14.27 6.51 -7.08
CA PHE A 559 15.45 6.17 -6.29
C PHE A 559 16.16 4.96 -6.89
N ASP A 560 17.43 5.13 -7.24
CA ASP A 560 18.30 4.05 -7.67
C ASP A 560 19.08 3.47 -6.47
N PRO A 561 18.83 2.22 -6.07
CA PRO A 561 19.48 1.60 -4.92
C PRO A 561 20.97 1.29 -5.15
N GLU A 562 21.44 1.17 -6.41
CA GLU A 562 22.85 0.87 -6.70
C GLU A 562 23.73 2.11 -6.54
N THR A 563 23.22 3.27 -6.95
CA THR A 563 23.96 4.55 -6.91
C THR A 563 23.58 5.43 -5.72
N GLU A 564 22.48 5.12 -5.02
CA GLU A 564 21.82 5.98 -4.04
C GLU A 564 21.48 7.38 -4.58
N GLN A 565 21.20 7.47 -5.90
CA GLN A 565 20.84 8.73 -6.56
C GLN A 565 19.33 8.82 -6.82
N MET A 566 18.86 10.07 -6.91
CA MET A 566 17.49 10.38 -7.26
C MET A 566 17.41 10.93 -8.69
N THR A 567 16.45 10.44 -9.46
CA THR A 567 16.10 10.95 -10.79
C THR A 567 14.59 11.19 -10.88
N LYS A 568 14.12 11.53 -12.09
CA LYS A 568 12.71 11.83 -12.36
C LYS A 568 12.23 10.97 -13.53
N ARG A 569 10.99 10.46 -13.44
CA ARG A 569 10.28 9.85 -14.58
C ARG A 569 9.04 10.67 -14.93
N GLU A 570 8.73 10.74 -16.22
CA GLU A 570 7.55 11.44 -16.71
C GLU A 570 6.26 10.78 -16.20
N VAL A 571 5.24 11.60 -15.98
CA VAL A 571 3.87 11.15 -15.70
C VAL A 571 3.17 10.94 -17.04
N ASN A 572 2.54 9.78 -17.24
CA ASN A 572 1.71 9.54 -18.40
C ASN A 572 0.46 10.45 -18.36
N MET A 573 0.33 11.32 -19.36
CA MET A 573 -0.85 12.17 -19.58
C MET A 573 -1.51 11.88 -20.92
N GLU A 574 -1.50 10.61 -21.36
CA GLU A 574 -2.00 10.19 -22.67
C GLU A 574 -3.05 9.06 -22.58
N PRO A 575 -4.20 9.31 -21.91
CA PRO A 575 -5.31 8.36 -21.91
C PRO A 575 -5.80 8.06 -23.35
N LYS A 576 -6.34 6.86 -23.57
CA LYS A 576 -6.70 6.35 -24.89
C LYS A 576 -8.17 6.55 -25.24
N LEU A 577 -9.06 6.62 -24.24
CA LEU A 577 -10.51 6.69 -24.46
C LEU A 577 -11.08 8.10 -24.31
N ARG A 578 -10.29 9.05 -23.81
CA ARG A 578 -10.64 10.47 -23.69
C ARG A 578 -9.39 11.36 -23.67
N ALA A 579 -9.58 12.67 -23.72
CA ALA A 579 -8.49 13.63 -23.55
C ALA A 579 -7.96 13.65 -22.11
N ALA A 580 -6.68 13.95 -21.91
CA ALA A 580 -6.09 14.09 -20.58
C ALA A 580 -6.81 15.16 -19.73
N PHE A 581 -6.86 14.96 -18.41
CA PHE A 581 -7.20 16.04 -17.49
C PHE A 581 -5.97 16.91 -17.25
N PRO A 582 -5.99 18.21 -17.59
CA PRO A 582 -4.84 19.08 -17.39
C PRO A 582 -4.63 19.34 -15.89
N PRO A 583 -3.37 19.54 -15.43
CA PRO A 583 -3.10 20.04 -14.09
C PRO A 583 -3.82 21.35 -13.83
N ILE A 584 -4.60 21.37 -12.74
CA ILE A 584 -5.28 22.56 -12.24
C ILE A 584 -4.98 22.73 -10.76
N LYS A 585 -5.25 23.91 -10.20
CA LYS A 585 -5.20 24.12 -8.76
C LYS A 585 -6.13 23.13 -8.06
N ARG A 586 -5.61 22.42 -7.06
CA ARG A 586 -6.33 21.36 -6.33
C ARG A 586 -6.89 21.88 -5.02
N THR A 587 -8.20 22.12 -4.97
CA THR A 587 -8.94 22.48 -3.76
C THR A 587 -10.19 21.61 -3.59
N TYR A 588 -10.69 21.51 -2.36
CA TYR A 588 -11.83 20.66 -1.97
C TYR A 588 -12.88 21.46 -1.22
#